data_AF-A0A9Q9ANU9-F1
#
_entry.id   AF-A0A9Q9ANU9-F1
#
_cell.length_a   1.000
_cell.length_b   1.000
_cell.length_c   1.000
_cell.angle_alpha   90.00
_cell.angle_beta   90.00
_cell.angle_gamma   90.00
#
_symmetry.space_group_name_H-M   'P 1'
#
loop_
_entity.id
_entity.type
_entity.pdbx_description
1 polymer ?
#
loop_
_entity_poly.entity_id
_entity_poly.type
_entity_poly.pdbx_seq_one_letter_code
_entity_poly.pdbx_strand_id
1 'polypeptide(L)'
;MAVMNVSFSDQLLKLGANPNAESTTGETALSFALREGTINVVGKLLAAGADVTRGDTLHSASKREPSEDTYGLIATLIHRGAPVDAYQWENGRAKTIRYGYPQSTALHIACKEGNYPAAGALLAFGADPRRLKKRGEQLAAPSPFDLTAPHSDMRRLLERYM
;
A
#
# COMPACT_ATOMS: atom_id res chain seq x y z
N MET A 1 -15.02 -2.19 12.16
CA MET A 1 -14.85 -1.25 13.28
C MET A 1 -13.94 -1.75 14.43
N ALA A 2 -13.45 -2.99 14.45
CA ALA A 2 -12.56 -3.47 15.53
C ALA A 2 -11.11 -2.94 15.45
N VAL A 3 -10.59 -2.67 14.25
CA VAL A 3 -9.18 -2.27 14.01
C VAL A 3 -8.89 -0.81 14.35
N MET A 4 -9.92 0.02 14.58
CA MET A 4 -9.74 1.42 14.98
C MET A 4 -9.64 1.60 16.50
N ASN A 5 -9.93 0.55 17.28
CA ASN A 5 -9.87 0.61 18.72
C ASN A 5 -8.48 0.15 19.20
N VAL A 6 -7.69 1.14 19.63
CA VAL A 6 -6.32 0.95 20.14
C VAL A 6 -6.28 -0.06 21.29
N SER A 7 -7.24 -0.03 22.20
CA SER A 7 -7.31 -0.95 23.35
C SER A 7 -7.67 -2.37 22.94
N PHE A 8 -8.54 -2.53 21.93
CA PHE A 8 -8.93 -3.85 21.42
C PHE A 8 -7.79 -4.53 20.65
N SER A 9 -7.04 -3.74 19.88
CA SER A 9 -5.85 -4.22 19.16
C SER A 9 -4.76 -4.67 20.13
N ASP A 10 -4.51 -3.90 21.20
CA ASP A 10 -3.57 -4.30 22.27
C ASP A 10 -4.00 -5.59 22.97
N GLN A 11 -5.30 -5.73 23.27
CA GLN A 11 -5.82 -6.93 23.93
C GLN A 11 -5.69 -8.17 23.04
N LEU A 12 -6.00 -8.08 21.74
CA LEU A 12 -5.86 -9.21 20.83
C LEU A 12 -4.39 -9.64 20.69
N LEU A 13 -3.46 -8.69 20.55
CA LEU A 13 -2.04 -9.01 20.47
C LEU A 13 -1.52 -9.62 21.78
N LYS A 14 -1.95 -9.10 22.94
CA LYS A 14 -1.62 -9.69 24.26
C LYS A 14 -2.19 -11.10 24.45
N LEU A 15 -3.31 -11.42 23.80
CA LEU A 15 -3.93 -12.74 23.82
C LEU A 15 -3.31 -13.72 22.79
N GLY A 16 -2.19 -13.34 22.16
CA GLY A 16 -1.46 -14.20 21.21
C GLY A 16 -2.04 -14.20 19.80
N ALA A 17 -2.86 -13.20 19.43
CA ALA A 17 -3.31 -13.06 18.05
C ALA A 17 -2.10 -12.87 17.13
N ASN A 18 -2.05 -13.68 16.08
CA ASN A 18 -1.00 -13.56 15.06
C ASN A 18 -1.17 -12.23 14.30
N PRO A 19 -0.22 -11.27 14.42
CA PRO A 19 -0.31 -9.97 13.72
C PRO A 19 -0.29 -10.11 12.19
N ASN A 20 0.17 -11.27 11.70
CA ASN A 20 0.32 -11.62 10.29
C ASN A 20 -0.77 -12.56 9.78
N ALA A 21 -1.87 -12.73 10.53
CA ALA A 21 -3.04 -13.43 10.05
C ALA A 21 -3.61 -12.71 8.81
N GLU A 22 -3.92 -13.49 7.77
CA GLU A 22 -4.51 -12.99 6.53
C GLU A 22 -5.97 -13.42 6.41
N SER A 23 -6.82 -12.52 5.93
CA SER A 23 -8.17 -12.85 5.50
C SER A 23 -8.15 -13.73 4.25
N THR A 24 -9.32 -14.21 3.82
CA THR A 24 -9.47 -14.93 2.54
C THR A 24 -9.07 -14.10 1.32
N THR A 25 -9.09 -12.77 1.44
CA THR A 25 -8.65 -11.81 0.42
C THR A 25 -7.19 -11.39 0.57
N GLY A 26 -6.46 -11.95 1.54
CA GLY A 26 -5.06 -11.64 1.83
C GLY A 26 -4.85 -10.37 2.65
N GLU A 27 -5.90 -9.75 3.20
CA GLU A 27 -5.77 -8.55 4.03
C GLU A 27 -5.27 -8.91 5.43
N THR A 28 -4.41 -8.07 6.02
CA THR A 28 -3.86 -8.24 7.37
C THR A 28 -4.38 -7.15 8.30
N ALA A 29 -4.23 -7.32 9.62
CA ALA A 29 -4.56 -6.26 10.57
C ALA A 29 -3.81 -4.95 10.24
N LEU A 30 -2.54 -5.05 9.83
CA LEU A 30 -1.74 -3.92 9.39
C LEU A 30 -2.31 -3.27 8.13
N SER A 31 -2.72 -4.03 7.12
CA SER A 31 -3.25 -3.44 5.89
C SER A 31 -4.58 -2.72 6.10
N PHE A 32 -5.41 -3.17 7.04
CA PHE A 32 -6.60 -2.42 7.48
C PHE A 32 -6.22 -1.14 8.23
N ALA A 33 -5.28 -1.20 9.17
CA ALA A 33 -4.85 -0.05 9.94
C ALA A 33 -4.18 1.04 9.07
N LEU A 34 -3.43 0.64 8.04
CA LEU A 34 -2.83 1.57 7.09
C LEU A 34 -3.86 2.33 6.25
N ARG A 35 -4.97 1.67 5.91
CA ARG A 35 -6.05 2.26 5.11
C ARG A 35 -6.98 3.14 5.96
N GLU A 36 -7.42 2.64 7.11
CA GLU A 36 -8.53 3.23 7.89
C GLU A 36 -8.16 3.56 9.36
N GLY A 37 -6.98 3.14 9.83
CA GLY A 37 -6.58 3.24 11.23
C GLY A 37 -5.88 4.57 11.57
N THR A 38 -5.40 4.69 12.81
CA THR A 38 -4.55 5.81 13.23
C THR A 38 -3.07 5.42 13.14
N ILE A 39 -2.18 6.40 12.99
CA ILE A 39 -0.73 6.18 13.00
C ILE A 39 -0.27 5.43 14.27
N ASN A 40 -0.93 5.69 15.40
CA ASN A 40 -0.65 4.97 16.65
C ASN A 40 -0.97 3.47 16.56
N VAL A 41 -2.11 3.09 15.97
CA VAL A 41 -2.45 1.66 15.75
C VAL A 41 -1.44 1.01 14.81
N VAL A 42 -1.06 1.70 13.73
CA VAL A 42 -0.04 1.22 12.80
C VAL A 42 1.29 0.97 13.54
N GLY A 43 1.74 1.94 14.34
CA GLY A 43 2.97 1.83 15.12
C GLY A 43 2.97 0.62 16.06
N LYS A 44 1.84 0.35 16.72
CA LYS A 44 1.68 -0.81 17.60
C LYS A 44 1.73 -2.14 16.87
N LEU A 45 1.08 -2.24 15.72
CA LEU A 45 1.12 -3.46 14.90
C LEU A 45 2.53 -3.71 14.37
N LEU A 46 3.23 -2.68 13.91
CA LEU A 46 4.64 -2.79 13.50
C LEU A 46 5.55 -3.20 14.67
N ALA A 47 5.36 -2.63 15.86
CA ALA A 47 6.10 -3.01 17.06
C ALA A 47 5.83 -4.45 17.51
N ALA A 48 4.63 -4.97 17.24
CA ALA A 48 4.24 -6.35 17.49
C ALA A 48 4.73 -7.34 16.43
N GLY A 49 5.54 -6.90 15.45
CA GLY A 49 6.10 -7.78 14.42
C GLY A 49 5.18 -8.03 13.22
N ALA A 50 4.27 -7.10 12.92
CA ALA A 50 3.53 -7.15 11.67
C ALA A 50 4.48 -7.05 10.46
N ASP A 51 4.35 -8.00 9.55
CA ASP A 51 5.13 -8.15 8.34
C ASP A 51 4.59 -7.22 7.26
N VAL A 52 5.43 -6.25 6.87
CA VAL A 52 5.08 -5.23 5.88
C VAL A 52 4.99 -5.79 4.46
N THR A 53 5.49 -7.00 4.19
CA THR A 53 5.42 -7.63 2.88
C THR A 53 4.08 -8.32 2.60
N ARG A 54 3.20 -8.37 3.61
CA ARG A 54 1.93 -9.10 3.56
C ARG A 54 0.72 -8.17 3.54
N GLY A 55 -0.27 -8.52 2.73
CA GLY A 55 -1.54 -7.81 2.63
C GLY A 55 -1.48 -6.44 1.95
N ASP A 56 -0.59 -6.27 0.97
CA ASP A 56 -0.56 -5.09 0.10
C ASP A 56 -0.42 -3.77 0.90
N THR A 57 0.49 -3.73 1.89
CA THR A 57 0.62 -2.63 2.85
C THR A 57 0.83 -1.26 2.20
N LEU A 58 1.71 -1.15 1.20
CA LEU A 58 1.93 0.09 0.47
C LEU A 58 0.69 0.53 -0.31
N HIS A 59 -0.08 -0.40 -0.88
CA HIS A 59 -1.33 -0.09 -1.55
C HIS A 59 -2.39 0.41 -0.56
N SER A 60 -2.51 -0.22 0.60
CA SER A 60 -3.41 0.26 1.67
C SER A 60 -3.02 1.64 2.16
N ALA A 61 -1.73 1.89 2.42
CA ALA A 61 -1.24 3.19 2.83
C ALA A 61 -1.45 4.27 1.75
N SER A 62 -1.32 3.91 0.47
CA SER A 62 -1.57 4.82 -0.65
C SER A 62 -3.05 5.15 -0.87
N LYS A 63 -3.97 4.28 -0.43
CA LYS A 63 -5.44 4.53 -0.44
C LYS A 63 -5.92 5.42 0.70
N ARG A 64 -5.11 5.57 1.74
CA ARG A 64 -5.44 6.40 2.90
C ARG A 64 -5.67 7.84 2.47
N GLU A 65 -6.55 8.55 3.18
CA GLU A 65 -6.65 10.01 3.07
C GLU A 65 -5.27 10.67 3.27
N PRO A 66 -4.82 11.54 2.34
CA PRO A 66 -3.51 12.17 2.44
C PRO A 66 -3.37 13.01 3.71
N SER A 67 -2.26 12.85 4.40
CA SER A 67 -1.87 13.66 5.57
C SER A 67 -0.37 13.89 5.59
N GLU A 68 0.09 14.82 6.42
CA GLU A 68 1.53 15.11 6.62
C GLU A 68 2.33 13.85 7.00
N ASP A 69 1.72 12.93 7.74
CA ASP A 69 2.36 11.66 8.15
C ASP A 69 2.50 10.65 7.00
N THR A 70 1.77 10.83 5.89
CA THR A 70 1.66 9.81 4.83
C THR A 70 3.00 9.51 4.18
N TYR A 71 3.83 10.54 3.93
CA TYR A 71 5.18 10.34 3.40
C TYR A 71 6.02 9.49 4.35
N GLY A 72 6.07 9.87 5.63
CA GLY A 72 6.84 9.17 6.66
C GLY A 72 6.35 7.73 6.87
N LEU A 73 5.04 7.51 6.74
CA LEU A 73 4.43 6.19 6.82
C LEU A 73 4.90 5.28 5.67
N ILE A 74 4.84 5.76 4.42
CA ILE A 74 5.33 5.00 3.25
C ILE A 74 6.82 4.71 3.37
N ALA A 75 7.64 5.71 3.70
CA ALA A 75 9.07 5.56 3.92
C ALA A 75 9.35 4.48 4.98
N THR A 76 8.59 4.50 6.08
CA THR A 76 8.72 3.53 7.17
C THR A 76 8.42 2.10 6.72
N LEU A 77 7.41 1.89 5.87
CA LEU A 77 7.09 0.57 5.34
C LEU A 77 8.20 0.06 4.40
N ILE A 78 8.70 0.93 3.51
CA ILE A 78 9.79 0.59 2.57
C ILE A 78 11.08 0.26 3.33
N HIS A 79 11.47 1.06 4.32
CA HIS A 79 12.64 0.78 5.16
C HIS A 79 12.52 -0.53 5.94
N ARG A 80 11.30 -0.97 6.25
CA ARG A 80 11.03 -2.28 6.85
C ARG A 80 10.95 -3.43 5.83
N GLY A 81 11.22 -3.17 4.56
CA GLY A 81 11.31 -4.17 3.51
C GLY A 81 10.07 -4.30 2.63
N ALA A 82 9.10 -3.38 2.70
CA ALA A 82 7.96 -3.41 1.78
C ALA A 82 8.43 -3.15 0.34
N PRO A 83 8.14 -4.05 -0.62
CA PRO A 83 8.62 -3.93 -2.00
C PRO A 83 7.89 -2.79 -2.74
N VAL A 84 8.64 -1.75 -3.11
CA VAL A 84 8.10 -0.49 -3.67
C VAL A 84 7.23 -0.68 -4.93
N ASP A 85 7.64 -1.59 -5.82
CA ASP A 85 6.97 -1.84 -7.11
C ASP A 85 6.22 -3.18 -7.18
N ALA A 86 5.91 -3.77 -6.02
CA ALA A 86 5.09 -4.98 -6.00
C ALA A 86 3.69 -4.73 -6.55
N TYR A 87 3.21 -5.72 -7.31
CA TYR A 87 1.81 -5.77 -7.72
C TYR A 87 0.94 -6.25 -6.55
N GLN A 88 -0.23 -5.63 -6.39
CA GLN A 88 -1.21 -6.09 -5.41
C GLN A 88 -1.68 -7.52 -5.71
N TRP A 89 -2.07 -8.24 -4.66
CA TRP A 89 -2.62 -9.59 -4.75
C TRP A 89 -1.67 -10.65 -5.32
N GLU A 90 -0.35 -10.48 -5.17
CA GLU A 90 0.62 -11.52 -5.56
C GLU A 90 0.71 -12.68 -4.54
N ASN A 91 0.08 -12.58 -3.36
CA ASN A 91 -0.05 -13.74 -2.47
C ASN A 91 -0.92 -14.83 -3.12
N GLY A 92 -0.57 -16.11 -2.89
CA GLY A 92 -1.11 -17.22 -3.68
C GLY A 92 -2.65 -17.32 -3.69
N ARG A 93 -3.30 -17.06 -2.56
CA ARG A 93 -4.76 -17.14 -2.46
C ARG A 93 -5.46 -15.95 -3.12
N ALA A 94 -5.01 -14.72 -2.88
CA ALA A 94 -5.58 -13.53 -3.53
C ALA A 94 -5.33 -13.54 -5.04
N LYS A 95 -4.14 -14.00 -5.48
CA LYS A 95 -3.78 -14.17 -6.88
C LYS A 95 -4.75 -15.10 -7.62
N THR A 96 -5.17 -16.17 -6.95
CA THR A 96 -6.13 -17.14 -7.51
C THR A 96 -7.53 -16.54 -7.62
N ILE A 97 -8.03 -15.91 -6.55
CA ILE A 97 -9.38 -15.31 -6.52
C ILE A 97 -9.51 -14.16 -7.54
N ARG A 98 -8.43 -13.41 -7.75
CA ARG A 98 -8.40 -12.23 -8.61
C ARG A 98 -7.63 -12.47 -9.91
N TYR A 99 -7.51 -13.73 -10.31
CA TYR A 99 -6.87 -14.10 -11.57
C TYR A 99 -7.55 -13.37 -12.74
N GLY A 100 -6.75 -12.71 -13.57
CA GLY A 100 -7.24 -11.93 -14.73
C GLY A 100 -7.69 -10.50 -14.43
N TYR A 101 -7.74 -10.07 -13.16
CA TYR A 101 -7.95 -8.66 -12.83
C TYR A 101 -6.62 -7.88 -12.97
N PRO A 102 -6.64 -6.64 -13.51
CA PRO A 102 -5.43 -5.81 -13.59
C PRO A 102 -4.90 -5.43 -12.22
N GLN A 103 -3.72 -5.93 -11.88
CA GLN A 103 -2.97 -5.62 -10.68
C GLN A 103 -2.20 -4.31 -10.85
N SER A 104 -2.28 -3.47 -9.82
CA SER A 104 -1.62 -2.18 -9.73
C SER A 104 -0.41 -2.25 -8.78
N THR A 105 0.59 -1.38 -9.00
CA THR A 105 1.57 -1.03 -7.95
C THR A 105 0.96 -0.01 -6.97
N ALA A 106 1.63 0.25 -5.85
CA ALA A 106 1.21 1.29 -4.92
C ALA A 106 1.17 2.69 -5.58
N LEU A 107 2.08 2.96 -6.53
CA LEU A 107 2.12 4.25 -7.23
C LEU A 107 0.90 4.48 -8.11
N HIS A 108 0.38 3.44 -8.78
CA HIS A 108 -0.89 3.55 -9.52
C HIS A 108 -2.05 3.98 -8.60
N ILE A 109 -2.08 3.43 -7.38
CA ILE A 109 -3.10 3.75 -6.39
C ILE A 109 -2.93 5.20 -5.93
N ALA A 110 -1.71 5.62 -5.56
CA ALA A 110 -1.44 7.00 -5.15
C ALA A 110 -1.86 8.01 -6.23
N CYS A 111 -1.56 7.74 -7.51
CA CYS A 111 -1.99 8.60 -8.62
C CYS A 111 -3.50 8.62 -8.79
N LYS A 112 -4.18 7.46 -8.70
CA LYS A 112 -5.64 7.35 -8.82
C LYS A 112 -6.37 8.11 -7.70
N GLU A 113 -5.86 8.02 -6.47
CA GLU A 113 -6.47 8.65 -5.30
C GLU A 113 -6.01 10.11 -5.11
N GLY A 114 -5.11 10.62 -5.96
CA GLY A 114 -4.55 11.97 -5.81
C GLY A 114 -3.69 12.15 -4.56
N ASN A 115 -3.11 11.07 -4.04
CA ASN A 115 -2.31 11.08 -2.82
C ASN A 115 -0.86 11.50 -3.11
N TYR A 116 -0.62 12.82 -3.19
CA TYR A 116 0.68 13.41 -3.48
C TYR A 116 1.80 13.02 -2.51
N PRO A 117 1.58 13.02 -1.18
CA PRO A 117 2.62 12.58 -0.25
C PRO A 117 3.02 11.11 -0.46
N ALA A 118 2.05 10.23 -0.71
CA ALA A 118 2.34 8.82 -0.99
C ALA A 118 3.09 8.67 -2.32
N ALA A 119 2.64 9.33 -3.38
CA ALA A 119 3.32 9.29 -4.68
C ALA A 119 4.75 9.82 -4.58
N GLY A 120 4.95 10.95 -3.90
CA GLY A 120 6.27 11.54 -3.67
C GLY A 120 7.21 10.61 -2.91
N ALA A 121 6.72 9.96 -1.85
CA ALA A 121 7.50 8.97 -1.10
C ALA A 121 7.87 7.77 -1.98
N LEU A 122 6.89 7.15 -2.64
CA LEU A 122 7.13 5.99 -3.51
C LEU A 122 8.18 6.30 -4.58
N LEU A 123 8.09 7.46 -5.25
CA LEU A 123 9.06 7.89 -6.26
C LEU A 123 10.45 8.14 -5.66
N ALA A 124 10.54 8.79 -4.50
CA ALA A 124 11.81 9.02 -3.80
C ALA A 124 12.52 7.72 -3.42
N PHE A 125 11.76 6.63 -3.24
CA PHE A 125 12.27 5.29 -3.00
C PHE A 125 12.31 4.39 -4.25
N GLY A 126 12.22 4.98 -5.45
CA GLY A 126 12.49 4.30 -6.71
C GLY A 126 11.30 3.57 -7.35
N ALA A 127 10.06 3.90 -7.00
CA ALA A 127 8.89 3.42 -7.73
C ALA A 127 8.95 3.87 -9.20
N ASP A 128 8.74 2.95 -10.13
CA ASP A 128 8.77 3.25 -11.56
C ASP A 128 7.44 3.90 -12.02
N PRO A 129 7.45 5.19 -12.44
CA PRO A 129 6.25 5.90 -12.90
C PRO A 129 5.73 5.39 -14.26
N ARG A 130 6.54 4.63 -15.01
CA ARG A 130 6.18 4.01 -16.30
C ARG A 130 5.74 2.55 -16.16
N ARG A 131 5.77 1.99 -14.95
CA ARG A 131 5.42 0.58 -14.72
C ARG A 131 3.99 0.30 -15.15
N LEU A 132 3.78 -0.63 -16.08
CA LEU A 132 2.44 -1.02 -16.52
C LEU A 132 1.74 -1.90 -15.47
N LYS A 133 0.41 -1.95 -15.52
CA LYS A 133 -0.37 -2.93 -14.74
C LYS A 133 -0.09 -4.34 -15.22
N LYS A 134 -0.27 -5.31 -14.32
CA LYS A 134 -0.12 -6.74 -14.62
C LYS A 134 -1.47 -7.44 -14.69
N ARG A 135 -1.67 -8.31 -15.69
CA ARG A 135 -2.87 -9.15 -15.84
C ARG A 135 -2.42 -10.56 -16.18
N GLY A 136 -2.50 -11.48 -15.23
CA GLY A 136 -1.83 -12.78 -15.38
C GLY A 136 -0.33 -12.54 -15.56
N GLU A 137 0.28 -13.06 -16.62
CA GLU A 137 1.69 -12.82 -16.95
C GLU A 137 1.91 -11.66 -17.94
N GLN A 138 0.84 -10.98 -18.38
CA GLN A 138 0.92 -9.89 -19.35
C GLN A 138 0.98 -8.53 -18.65
N LEU A 139 1.72 -7.60 -19.26
CA LEU A 139 1.72 -6.19 -18.87
C LEU A 139 0.82 -5.37 -19.79
N ALA A 140 0.02 -4.48 -19.22
CA ALA A 140 -0.92 -3.66 -19.97
C ALA A 140 -1.07 -2.27 -19.35
N ALA A 141 -1.31 -1.27 -20.20
CA ALA A 141 -1.67 0.08 -19.80
C ALA A 141 -2.91 0.11 -18.88
N PRO A 142 -3.09 1.19 -18.08
CA PRO A 142 -2.24 2.39 -17.98
C PRO A 142 -1.07 2.22 -17.00
N SER A 143 0.04 2.95 -17.21
CA SER A 143 1.05 3.21 -16.17
C SER A 143 0.57 4.24 -15.14
N PRO A 144 1.24 4.45 -13.99
CA PRO A 144 0.93 5.56 -13.08
C PRO A 144 0.96 6.92 -13.78
N PHE A 145 1.92 7.12 -14.68
CA PHE A 145 2.02 8.32 -15.50
C PHE A 145 0.78 8.51 -16.38
N ASP A 146 0.33 7.47 -17.07
CA ASP A 146 -0.84 7.52 -17.97
C ASP A 146 -2.16 7.79 -17.23
N LEU A 147 -2.24 7.47 -15.93
CA LEU A 147 -3.42 7.73 -15.10
C LEU A 147 -3.62 9.22 -14.76
N THR A 148 -2.58 10.03 -14.91
CA THR A 148 -2.61 11.45 -14.49
C THR A 148 -3.02 12.36 -15.63
N ALA A 149 -3.91 13.32 -15.35
CA ALA A 149 -4.32 14.30 -16.34
C ALA A 149 -3.12 15.14 -16.82
N PRO A 150 -3.06 15.51 -18.11
CA PRO A 150 -2.06 16.45 -18.61
C PRO A 150 -2.04 17.73 -17.77
N HIS A 151 -0.85 18.20 -17.40
CA HIS A 151 -0.61 19.41 -16.60
C HIS A 151 -1.09 19.39 -15.14
N SER A 152 -1.51 18.25 -14.60
CA SER A 152 -1.76 18.12 -13.15
C SER A 152 -0.47 18.22 -12.34
N ASP A 153 -0.56 18.63 -11.07
CA ASP A 153 0.58 18.59 -10.16
C ASP A 153 1.15 17.17 -10.02
N MET A 154 0.29 16.15 -10.10
CA MET A 154 0.71 14.76 -9.98
C MET A 154 1.53 14.37 -11.21
N ARG A 155 1.11 14.81 -12.40
CA ARG A 155 1.87 14.63 -13.64
C ARG A 155 3.25 15.29 -13.52
N ARG A 156 3.31 16.55 -13.10
CA ARG A 156 4.57 17.28 -12.88
C ARG A 156 5.48 16.59 -11.85
N LEU A 157 4.90 16.01 -10.81
CA LEU A 157 5.65 15.25 -9.81
C LEU A 157 6.30 14.02 -10.44
N LEU A 158 5.56 13.22 -11.21
CA LEU A 158 6.09 12.02 -11.87
C LEU A 158 7.21 12.36 -12.87
N GLU A 159 7.06 13.45 -13.64
CA GLU A 159 8.06 13.90 -14.63
C GLU A 159 9.44 14.20 -14.00
N ARG A 160 9.50 14.55 -12.71
CA ARG A 160 10.77 14.79 -12.02
C ARG A 160 11.59 13.54 -11.75
N TYR A 161 10.99 12.36 -11.90
CA TYR A 161 11.57 11.05 -11.58
C TYR A 161 11.67 10.12 -12.81
N MET A 162 11.65 10.68 -14.02
CA MET A 162 11.63 9.96 -15.31
C MET A 162 12.85 10.19 -16.18
#